data_AF-A0A3N4J992-F1
#
_entry.id   AF-A0A3N4J992-F1
#
_cell.length_a   1.000
_cell.length_b   1.000
_cell.length_c   1.000
_cell.angle_alpha   90.00
_cell.angle_beta   90.00
_cell.angle_gamma   90.00
#
_symmetry.space_group_name_H-M   'P 1'
#
loop_
_entity.id
_entity.type
_entity.pdbx_description
1 polymer ?
#
loop_
_entity_poly.entity_id
_entity_poly.type
_entity_poly.pdbx_seq_one_letter_code
_entity_poly.pdbx_strand_id
1 'polypeptide(L)'
;MVLYPSGTASVVDPESSWKQQIFVETQKFVEWTEETNYHLRLSTLAPWLLELYRVDRDWIVPRALYKEGIAVMENGLEDLSISRPRSCFHWGIPVPT
;
A
#
# COMPACT_ATOMS: atom_id res chain seq x y z
N MET A 1 5.30 -2.68 -8.74
CA MET A 1 5.28 -3.23 -7.36
C MET A 1 3.83 -3.01 -6.85
N VAL A 2 3.18 -3.79 -5.98
CA VAL A 2 3.65 -4.20 -4.67
C VAL A 2 2.67 -5.20 -4.01
N LEU A 3 3.19 -6.27 -3.42
CA LEU A 3 2.94 -6.49 -1.99
C LEU A 3 4.28 -6.26 -1.31
N TYR A 4 4.27 -5.50 -0.22
CA TYR A 4 5.43 -5.40 0.65
C TYR A 4 5.54 -6.78 1.32
N PRO A 5 6.72 -7.41 1.32
CA PRO A 5 6.90 -8.78 1.82
C PRO A 5 6.61 -8.91 3.33
N SER A 6 6.32 -7.82 4.04
CA SER A 6 5.86 -7.83 5.42
C SER A 6 4.43 -8.36 5.50
N GLY A 7 4.28 -9.65 5.82
CA GLY A 7 2.99 -10.25 6.16
C GLY A 7 2.51 -11.36 5.23
N THR A 8 3.38 -11.95 4.41
CA THR A 8 3.06 -13.16 3.64
C THR A 8 3.67 -14.41 4.26
N ALA A 9 2.95 -15.53 4.20
CA ALA A 9 3.43 -16.84 4.63
C ALA A 9 3.21 -17.87 3.52
N SER A 10 4.10 -18.86 3.44
CA SER A 10 3.94 -20.00 2.53
C SER A 10 3.20 -21.12 3.26
N VAL A 11 2.04 -21.50 2.75
CA VAL A 11 1.26 -22.64 3.24
C VAL A 11 1.30 -23.74 2.18
N VAL A 12 1.51 -24.99 2.62
CA VAL A 12 1.41 -26.17 1.76
C VAL A 12 -0.03 -26.62 1.80
N ASP A 13 -0.67 -26.67 0.64
CA ASP A 13 -2.02 -27.20 0.50
C ASP A 13 -2.00 -28.72 0.83
N PRO A 14 -2.79 -29.20 1.80
CA PRO A 14 -2.81 -30.60 2.21
C PRO A 14 -3.31 -31.56 1.12
N GLU A 15 -4.07 -31.08 0.13
CA GLU A 15 -4.57 -31.91 -0.97
C GLU A 15 -3.64 -31.91 -2.17
N SER A 16 -3.06 -30.76 -2.51
CA SER A 16 -2.33 -30.59 -3.78
C SER A 16 -0.81 -30.59 -3.63
N SER A 17 -0.27 -30.57 -2.39
CA SER A 17 1.17 -30.49 -2.09
C SER A 17 1.91 -29.29 -2.70
N TRP A 18 1.18 -28.33 -3.30
CA TRP A 18 1.76 -27.11 -3.85
C TRP A 18 1.91 -26.05 -2.75
N LYS A 19 2.98 -25.24 -2.87
CA LYS A 19 3.20 -24.08 -2.01
C LYS A 19 2.39 -22.91 -2.52
N GLN A 20 1.51 -22.38 -1.67
CA GLN A 20 0.74 -21.17 -1.95
C GLN A 20 1.16 -20.07 -0.98
N GLN A 21 1.20 -18.84 -1.48
CA GLN A 21 1.40 -17.68 -0.62
C GLN A 21 0.05 -17.15 -0.13
N ILE A 22 -0.02 -16.87 1.17
CA ILE A 22 -1.18 -16.24 1.79
C ILE A 22 -0.78 -14.95 2.50
N PHE A 23 -1.73 -14.01 2.61
CA PHE A 23 -1.64 -12.88 3.51
C PHE A 23 -1.96 -13.36 4.94
N VAL A 24 -1.03 -13.18 5.86
CA VAL A 24 -1.10 -13.77 7.21
C VAL A 24 -2.34 -13.33 7.98
N GLU A 25 -2.74 -12.06 7.84
CA GLU A 25 -3.86 -11.51 8.61
C GLU A 25 -5.23 -11.96 8.10
N THR A 26 -5.41 -12.07 6.77
CA THR A 26 -6.71 -12.43 6.18
C THR A 26 -6.80 -13.88 5.72
N GLN A 27 -5.67 -14.60 5.74
CA GLN A 27 -5.50 -15.94 5.18
C GLN A 27 -5.89 -16.05 3.69
N LYS A 28 -5.98 -14.93 2.98
CA LYS A 28 -6.29 -14.90 1.55
C LYS A 28 -5.06 -15.22 0.73
N PHE A 29 -5.26 -15.90 -0.39
CA PHE A 29 -4.21 -16.14 -1.37
C PHE A 29 -3.70 -14.82 -1.96
N VAL A 30 -2.39 -14.77 -2.18
CA VAL A 30 -1.73 -13.64 -2.83
C VAL A 30 -1.02 -14.11 -4.08
N GLU A 31 -1.06 -13.25 -5.10
CA GLU A 31 -0.38 -13.48 -6.37
C GLU A 31 0.73 -12.45 -6.55
N TRP A 32 1.89 -12.91 -7.00
CA TRP A 32 2.97 -12.02 -7.38
C TRP A 32 2.69 -11.49 -8.78
N THR A 33 2.71 -10.16 -8.93
CA THR A 33 2.49 -9.49 -10.21
C THR A 33 3.55 -8.42 -10.45
N GLU A 34 4.11 -8.40 -11.65
CA GLU A 34 4.96 -7.32 -12.14
C GLU A 34 4.21 -6.54 -13.22
N GLU A 35 4.09 -5.23 -13.03
CA GLU A 35 3.32 -4.36 -13.92
C GLU A 35 3.97 -2.99 -14.03
N THR A 36 3.93 -2.42 -15.24
CA THR A 36 4.25 -1.02 -15.50
C THR A 36 3.03 -0.15 -15.19
N ASN A 37 3.20 0.85 -14.32
CA ASN A 37 2.13 1.75 -13.91
C ASN A 37 2.65 3.13 -13.46
N TYR A 38 1.75 4.11 -13.49
CA TYR A 38 1.95 5.43 -12.93
C TYR A 38 1.89 5.40 -11.39
N HIS A 39 2.81 6.14 -10.79
CA HIS A 39 2.90 6.35 -9.35
C HIS A 39 2.69 7.82 -9.00
N LEU A 40 1.98 8.05 -7.89
CA LEU A 40 2.00 9.32 -7.19
C LEU A 40 3.31 9.40 -6.39
N ARG A 41 4.04 10.51 -6.56
CA ARG A 41 5.30 10.81 -5.85
C ARG A 41 5.05 11.18 -4.37
N LEU A 42 4.36 10.32 -3.65
CA LEU A 42 3.92 10.53 -2.27
C LEU A 42 5.11 10.72 -1.32
N SER A 43 6.24 10.06 -1.60
CA SER A 43 7.49 10.24 -0.85
C SER A 43 7.92 11.70 -0.73
N THR A 44 7.74 12.48 -1.80
CA THR A 44 8.13 13.90 -1.83
C THR A 44 7.19 14.82 -1.06
N LEU A 45 5.96 14.37 -0.79
CA LEU A 45 4.96 15.13 -0.07
C LEU A 45 5.10 15.00 1.46
N ALA A 46 5.85 14.01 1.95
CA ALA A 46 5.98 13.73 3.38
C ALA A 46 6.41 14.96 4.22
N PRO A 47 7.42 15.77 3.83
CA PRO A 47 7.81 16.94 4.62
C PRO A 47 6.71 18.00 4.72
N TRP A 48 6.00 18.23 3.61
CA TRP A 48 4.90 19.19 3.55
C TRP A 48 3.71 18.73 4.39
N LEU A 49 3.36 17.44 4.34
CA LEU A 49 2.31 16.87 5.18
C LEU A 49 2.66 16.96 6.67
N LEU A 50 3.91 16.68 7.05
CA LEU A 50 4.35 16.82 8.43
C LEU A 50 4.23 18.25 8.95
N GLU A 51 4.59 19.23 8.13
CA GLU A 51 4.41 20.65 8.47
C GLU A 51 2.93 20.96 8.69
N LEU A 52 2.08 20.59 7.73
CA LEU A 52 0.64 20.81 7.77
C LEU A 52 0.01 20.26 9.06
N TYR A 53 0.27 18.99 9.39
CA TYR A 53 -0.34 18.34 10.56
C TYR A 53 0.28 18.77 11.90
N ARG A 54 1.49 19.35 11.90
CA ARG A 54 2.10 19.87 13.15
C ARG A 54 1.56 21.23 13.56
N VAL A 55 1.03 22.02 12.63
CA VAL A 55 0.43 23.34 12.91
C VAL A 55 -0.82 23.19 13.78
N ASP A 56 -1.68 22.24 13.46
CA ASP A 56 -2.90 21.96 14.21
C ASP A 56 -3.11 20.45 14.37
N ARG A 57 -3.18 20.03 15.63
CA ARG A 57 -3.21 18.62 16.01
C ARG A 57 -4.63 18.03 16.07
N ASP A 58 -5.65 18.84 15.81
CA ASP A 58 -7.05 18.42 15.89
C ASP A 58 -7.61 17.92 14.54
N TRP A 59 -6.78 17.92 13.48
CA TRP A 59 -7.12 17.38 12.15
C TRP A 59 -7.37 15.87 12.17
N ILE A 60 -6.71 15.15 13.09
CA ILE A 60 -6.79 13.69 13.22
C ILE A 60 -7.14 13.34 14.66
N VAL A 61 -8.30 12.70 14.83
CA VAL A 61 -8.79 12.23 16.12
C VAL A 61 -9.15 10.74 16.05
N PRO A 62 -8.93 9.96 17.13
CA PRO A 62 -8.33 10.36 18.41
C PRO A 62 -6.81 10.57 18.33
N ARG A 63 -6.23 11.17 19.38
CA ARG A 63 -4.80 11.56 19.45
C ARG A 63 -3.81 10.40 19.23
N ALA A 64 -4.24 9.15 19.44
CA ALA A 64 -3.44 7.96 19.12
C ALA A 64 -3.18 7.84 17.61
N LEU A 65 -4.23 7.96 16.79
CA LEU A 65 -4.10 7.89 15.32
C LEU A 65 -3.27 9.05 14.76
N TYR A 66 -3.37 10.24 15.35
CA TYR A 66 -2.49 11.36 15.00
C TYR A 66 -1.01 10.97 15.20
N LYS A 67 -0.66 10.38 16.36
CA LYS A 67 0.72 10.01 16.65
C LYS A 67 1.23 8.93 15.69
N GLU A 68 0.40 7.94 15.38
CA GLU A 68 0.73 6.89 14.42
C GLU A 68 0.96 7.48 13.02
N GLY A 69 0.05 8.33 12.55
CA GLY A 69 0.19 8.99 11.25
C GLY A 69 1.45 9.84 11.14
N ILE A 70 1.77 10.62 12.18
CA ILE A 70 3.03 11.39 12.24
C ILE A 70 4.24 10.46 12.20
N ALA A 71 4.24 9.38 12.98
CA ALA A 71 5.35 8.42 12.99
C ALA A 71 5.57 7.76 11.62
N VAL A 72 4.48 7.41 10.91
CA VAL A 72 4.55 6.88 9.54
C VAL A 72 5.19 7.90 8.60
N MET A 73 4.76 9.16 8.66
CA MET A 73 5.33 10.22 7.82
C MET A 73 6.79 10.55 8.17
N GLU A 74 7.17 10.48 9.45
CA GLU A 74 8.56 10.68 9.92
C GLU A 74 9.49 9.55 9.48
N ASN A 75 8.98 8.31 9.40
CA ASN A 75 9.74 7.17 8.86
C ASN A 75 9.91 7.22 7.33
N GLY A 76 9.24 8.16 6.67
CA GLY A 76 9.24 8.31 5.21
C GLY A 76 8.08 7.58 4.56
N LEU A 77 7.53 8.18 3.51
CA LEU A 77 6.47 7.59 2.69
C LEU A 77 7.06 7.01 1.41
N GLU A 78 6.49 5.91 0.95
CA GLU A 78 6.80 5.33 -0.36
C GLU A 78 5.85 5.87 -1.44
N ASP A 79 6.28 5.80 -2.69
CA ASP A 79 5.45 6.24 -3.81
C ASP A 79 4.28 5.29 -4.02
N LEU A 80 3.09 5.86 -4.23
CA LEU A 80 1.84 5.11 -4.30
C LEU A 80 1.51 4.79 -5.76
N SER A 81 1.32 3.52 -6.07
CA SER A 81 0.78 3.12 -7.37
C SER A 81 -0.68 3.58 -7.51
N ILE A 82 -0.99 4.34 -8.57
CA ILE A 82 -2.32 4.92 -8.81
C ILE A 82 -2.95 4.47 -10.13
N SER A 83 -2.33 3.53 -10.82
CA SER A 83 -2.87 2.98 -12.07
C SER A 83 -2.52 1.51 -12.24
N ARG A 84 -3.28 0.84 -13.11
CA ARG A 84 -3.10 -0.56 -13.47
C ARG A 84 -3.30 -0.69 -14.99
N PRO A 85 -2.64 -1.64 -15.66
CA PRO A 85 -2.89 -1.94 -17.06
C PRO A 85 -4.35 -2.31 -17.29
N ARG A 86 -4.94 -1.80 -18.38
CA ARG A 86 -6.33 -2.09 -18.75
C ARG A 86 -6.58 -3.58 -19.01
N SER A 87 -5.54 -4.35 -19.31
CA SER A 87 -5.59 -5.82 -19.45
C SER A 87 -5.92 -6.52 -18.13
N CYS A 88 -5.51 -5.96 -16.99
CA CYS A 88 -5.77 -6.53 -15.67
C CYS A 88 -7.14 -6.10 -15.11
N PHE A 89 -7.64 -4.93 -15.51
CA PHE A 89 -8.90 -4.39 -15.00
C PHE A 89 -9.64 -3.56 -16.07
N HIS A 90 -10.84 -4.02 -16.45
CA HIS A 90 -11.65 -3.35 -17.50
C HIS A 90 -12.60 -2.28 -16.96
N TRP A 91 -12.85 -2.26 -15.65
CA TRP A 91 -13.82 -1.35 -15.01
C TRP A 91 -13.10 -0.21 -14.28
N GLY A 92 -12.83 0.91 -14.96
CA GLY A 92 -12.17 2.06 -14.34
C GLY A 92 -12.06 3.26 -15.26
N ILE A 93 -11.62 4.39 -14.70
CA ILE A 93 -11.40 5.63 -15.47
C ILE A 93 -10.08 5.47 -16.24
N PRO A 94 -10.06 5.69 -17.57
CA PRO A 94 -8.83 5.59 -18.36
C PRO A 94 -7.85 6.72 -18.00
N VAL A 95 -6.56 6.39 -17.97
CA VAL A 95 -5.50 7.39 -17.82
C VAL A 95 -5.44 8.25 -19.09
N PRO A 96 -5.44 9.59 -19.00
CA PRO A 96 -5.28 10.46 -20.16
C PRO A 96 -3.95 10.21 -20.88
N THR A 97 -3.98 10.27 -22.21
CA THR A 97 -2.80 10.16 -23.09
C THR A 97 -2.18 11.50 -23.39
#